data_AF-A0A4V3P690-F1
#
_entry.id   AF-A0A4V3P690-F1
#
_cell.length_a   1.000
_cell.length_b   1.000
_cell.length_c   1.000
_cell.angle_alpha   90.00
_cell.angle_beta   90.00
_cell.angle_gamma   90.00
#
_symmetry.space_group_name_H-M   'P 1'
#
loop_
_entity.id
_entity.type
_entity.pdbx_description
1 polymer ?
#
loop_
_entity_poly.entity_id
_entity_poly.type
_entity_poly.pdbx_seq_one_letter_code
_entity_poly.pdbx_strand_id
1 'polypeptide(L)'
;MKTNFVAMLLGVAAVSASASVMGQTDKTELGSFSVTAESIEMLTPTSLRAKGNVVISGKNSNLHVDEALITEKNGVITIEAEQVAQDLNVQSKDQKTFSAEDLKGARAAGGEMKLMNSGFVPVETRGLTTVWKNEELNMCLSVTTANGRYSEVITLSPQSC
;
A
#
# COMPACT_ATOMS: atom_id res chain seq x y z
N MET A 1 -68.76 46.71 11.65
CA MET A 1 -69.01 45.40 12.29
C MET A 1 -68.11 44.38 11.59
N LYS A 2 -67.17 43.73 12.33
CA LYS A 2 -66.53 42.39 12.16
C LYS A 2 -66.25 41.86 10.72
N THR A 3 -65.12 41.27 10.31
CA THR A 3 -64.02 40.55 10.99
C THR A 3 -62.91 40.20 9.96
N ASN A 4 -61.71 39.91 10.49
CA ASN A 4 -60.46 39.46 9.85
C ASN A 4 -60.54 38.22 8.95
N PHE A 5 -59.56 38.01 8.05
CA PHE A 5 -58.75 36.77 7.95
C PHE A 5 -57.45 36.96 7.13
N VAL A 6 -56.43 36.20 7.50
CA VAL A 6 -54.99 36.24 7.13
C VAL A 6 -54.63 35.17 6.09
N ALA A 7 -53.44 35.32 5.47
CA ALA A 7 -52.60 34.38 4.69
C ALA A 7 -52.67 34.60 3.17
N MET A 8 -51.60 34.53 2.37
CA MET A 8 -50.42 33.65 2.45
C MET A 8 -49.29 34.19 1.54
N LEU A 9 -48.05 34.08 2.02
CA LEU A 9 -46.79 34.34 1.27
C LEU A 9 -46.54 33.29 0.19
N LEU A 10 -45.93 33.69 -0.95
CA LEU A 10 -45.03 32.87 -1.80
C LEU A 10 -44.30 33.80 -2.79
N GLY A 11 -43.00 34.05 -2.58
CA GLY A 11 -41.92 33.64 -3.50
C GLY A 11 -41.67 34.70 -4.58
N VAL A 12 -40.50 35.32 -4.72
CA VAL A 12 -39.27 34.73 -5.28
C VAL A 12 -38.07 35.54 -4.76
N ALA A 13 -37.10 34.89 -4.11
CA ALA A 13 -35.78 35.46 -3.86
C ALA A 13 -34.86 35.10 -5.03
N ALA A 14 -34.34 36.11 -5.73
CA ALA A 14 -33.38 35.93 -6.82
C ALA A 14 -31.97 35.63 -6.27
N VAL A 15 -31.31 34.71 -6.95
CA VAL A 15 -29.99 34.14 -6.66
C VAL A 15 -28.87 35.12 -6.99
N SER A 16 -27.92 35.30 -6.08
CA SER A 16 -26.55 35.71 -6.40
C SER A 16 -25.55 35.06 -5.42
N ALA A 17 -25.33 33.76 -5.59
CA ALA A 17 -24.19 33.10 -4.97
C ALA A 17 -22.91 33.53 -5.71
N SER A 18 -22.19 34.51 -5.14
CA SER A 18 -20.81 34.78 -5.54
C SER A 18 -19.94 33.69 -4.93
N ALA A 19 -19.65 32.64 -5.71
CA ALA A 19 -18.67 31.64 -5.32
C ALA A 19 -17.26 32.24 -5.49
N SER A 20 -16.74 32.84 -4.42
CA SER A 20 -15.30 33.07 -4.31
C SER A 20 -14.63 31.70 -4.23
N VAL A 21 -14.01 31.26 -5.33
CA VAL A 21 -13.03 30.17 -5.32
C VAL A 21 -11.86 30.64 -4.45
N MET A 22 -11.91 30.34 -3.16
CA MET A 22 -10.75 30.40 -2.29
C MET A 22 -9.84 29.27 -2.75
N GLY A 23 -8.76 29.63 -3.45
CA GLY A 23 -7.66 28.69 -3.67
C GLY A 23 -7.23 28.15 -2.32
N GLN A 24 -7.43 26.85 -2.11
CA GLN A 24 -6.77 26.12 -1.04
C GLN A 24 -5.27 26.16 -1.35
N THR A 25 -4.57 27.14 -0.77
CA THR A 25 -3.15 26.96 -0.51
C THR A 25 -3.05 25.89 0.56
N ASP A 26 -2.78 24.67 0.13
CA ASP A 26 -2.33 23.61 1.04
C ASP A 26 -1.03 24.09 1.69
N LYS A 27 -1.16 24.60 2.91
CA LYS A 27 -0.02 24.86 3.78
C LYS A 27 0.48 23.51 4.25
N THR A 28 1.45 22.94 3.53
CA THR A 28 2.21 21.80 4.04
C THR A 28 3.22 22.35 5.04
N GLU A 29 2.88 22.28 6.32
CA GLU A 29 3.88 22.37 7.37
C GLU A 29 4.85 21.20 7.14
N LEU A 30 6.09 21.52 6.76
CA LEU A 30 7.19 20.56 6.80
C LEU A 30 7.33 20.17 8.27
N GLY A 31 6.67 19.07 8.65
CA GLY A 31 6.88 18.45 9.95
C GLY A 31 8.38 18.27 10.15
N SER A 32 8.85 18.43 11.39
CA SER A 32 10.24 18.15 11.76
C SER A 32 10.66 16.79 11.18
N PHE A 33 11.58 16.81 10.23
CA PHE A 33 12.26 15.60 9.77
C PHE A 33 13.53 15.44 10.59
N SER A 34 13.86 14.21 10.97
CA SER A 34 15.10 13.89 11.66
C SER A 34 15.93 12.93 10.83
N VAL A 35 17.25 13.06 10.94
CA VAL A 35 18.22 12.21 10.26
C VAL A 35 19.13 11.65 11.33
N THR A 36 19.19 10.32 11.43
CA THR A 36 20.09 9.58 12.32
C THR A 36 21.02 8.75 11.46
N ALA A 37 22.32 8.75 11.76
CA ALA A 37 23.33 7.93 11.09
C ALA A 37 24.55 7.75 11.99
N GLU A 38 25.46 6.86 11.60
CA GLU A 38 26.76 6.70 12.26
C GLU A 38 27.68 7.89 11.99
N SER A 39 27.63 8.44 10.78
CA SER A 39 28.42 9.62 10.39
C SER A 39 27.56 10.58 9.58
N ILE A 40 27.62 11.86 9.93
CA ILE A 40 26.94 12.95 9.22
C ILE A 40 27.97 14.03 8.90
N GLU A 41 28.13 14.33 7.62
CA GLU A 41 29.03 15.34 7.09
C GLU A 41 28.23 16.43 6.40
N MET A 42 28.43 17.69 6.79
CA MET A 42 27.82 18.83 6.10
C MET A 42 28.71 19.19 4.90
N LEU A 43 28.19 19.00 3.69
CA LEU A 43 28.93 19.32 2.46
C LEU A 43 28.78 20.80 2.10
N THR A 44 27.57 21.33 2.27
CA THR A 44 27.24 22.74 2.07
C THR A 44 26.22 23.20 3.11
N PRO A 45 25.92 24.51 3.24
CA PRO A 45 24.89 24.99 4.16
C PRO A 45 23.50 24.40 3.92
N THR A 46 23.24 23.88 2.72
CA THR A 46 21.95 23.29 2.33
C THR A 46 22.08 21.82 1.94
N SER A 47 23.24 21.19 2.14
CA SER A 47 23.48 19.80 1.75
C SER A 47 24.31 19.06 2.79
N LEU A 48 23.84 17.88 3.17
CA LEU A 48 24.53 16.99 4.08
C LEU A 48 24.56 15.56 3.54
N ARG A 49 25.60 14.83 3.90
CA ARG A 49 25.81 13.43 3.58
C ARG A 49 25.73 12.63 4.87
N ALA A 50 24.85 11.66 4.92
CA ALA A 50 24.71 10.73 6.04
C ALA A 50 25.17 9.34 5.60
N LYS A 51 25.94 8.65 6.45
CA LYS A 51 26.52 7.33 6.18
C LYS A 51 26.39 6.40 7.37
N GLY A 52 26.13 5.13 7.07
CA GLY A 52 26.05 4.03 8.03
C GLY A 52 24.74 4.09 8.81
N ASN A 53 23.89 3.06 8.64
CA ASN A 53 22.62 2.92 9.34
C ASN A 53 21.76 4.20 9.32
N VAL A 54 21.63 4.79 8.12
CA VAL A 54 20.92 6.06 7.96
C VAL A 54 19.42 5.83 8.07
N VAL A 55 18.79 6.58 8.98
CA VAL A 55 17.33 6.62 9.16
C VAL A 55 16.86 8.05 9.03
N ILE A 56 15.98 8.29 8.06
CA ILE A 56 15.34 9.59 7.85
C ILE A 56 13.87 9.44 8.23
N SER A 57 13.46 10.14 9.30
CA SER A 57 12.10 10.08 9.84
C SER A 57 11.36 11.38 9.56
N GLY A 58 10.20 11.27 8.93
CA GLY A 58 9.20 12.32 8.83
C GLY A 58 8.01 12.06 9.76
N LYS A 59 6.89 12.73 9.53
CA LYS A 59 5.69 12.63 10.39
C LYS A 59 5.15 11.19 10.51
N ASN A 60 5.03 10.48 9.38
CA ASN A 60 4.45 9.14 9.29
C ASN A 60 5.28 8.19 8.42
N SER A 61 6.55 8.54 8.16
CA SER A 61 7.38 7.82 7.18
C SER A 61 8.80 7.72 7.68
N ASN A 62 9.41 6.56 7.50
CA ASN A 62 10.82 6.31 7.79
C ASN A 62 11.48 5.76 6.53
N LEU A 63 12.66 6.27 6.19
CA LEU A 63 13.50 5.78 5.11
C LEU A 63 14.79 5.24 5.71
N HIS A 64 15.13 3.98 5.39
CA HIS A 64 16.32 3.28 5.85
C HIS A 64 17.27 3.04 4.68
N VAL A 65 18.50 3.54 4.77
CA VAL A 65 19.51 3.43 3.71
C VAL A 65 20.92 3.36 4.29
N ASP A 66 21.90 2.91 3.51
CA ASP A 66 23.31 2.89 3.94
C ASP A 66 23.96 4.27 3.79
N GLU A 67 23.55 5.03 2.79
CA GLU A 67 24.06 6.35 2.49
C GLU A 67 22.96 7.25 1.89
N ALA A 68 22.92 8.51 2.33
CA ALA A 68 22.00 9.51 1.81
C ALA A 68 22.69 10.86 1.61
N LEU A 69 22.46 11.47 0.45
CA LEU A 69 22.72 12.88 0.21
C LEU A 69 21.39 13.64 0.33
N ILE A 70 21.31 14.52 1.32
CA ILE A 70 20.11 15.31 1.61
C ILE A 70 20.40 16.74 1.22
N THR A 71 19.58 17.31 0.33
CA THR A 71 19.75 18.67 -0.18
C THR A 71 18.46 19.46 -0.06
N GLU A 72 18.52 20.65 0.53
CA GLU A 72 17.42 21.61 0.57
C GLU A 72 17.58 22.61 -0.58
N LYS A 73 16.56 22.73 -1.43
CA LYS A 73 16.53 23.69 -2.52
C LYS A 73 15.14 24.27 -2.66
N ASN A 74 15.04 25.60 -2.58
CA ASN A 74 13.77 26.33 -2.69
C ASN A 74 12.70 25.83 -1.68
N GLY A 75 13.09 25.46 -0.46
CA GLY A 75 12.18 24.89 0.53
C GLY A 75 11.74 23.45 0.27
N VAL A 76 12.31 22.77 -0.73
CA VAL A 76 12.09 21.36 -1.01
C VAL A 76 13.31 20.56 -0.56
N ILE A 77 13.08 19.55 0.27
CA ILE A 77 14.11 18.60 0.70
C ILE A 77 14.14 17.46 -0.31
N THR A 78 15.28 17.31 -0.98
CA THR A 78 15.57 16.21 -1.90
C THR A 78 16.47 15.21 -1.18
N ILE A 79 16.12 13.94 -1.25
CA ILE A 79 16.91 12.85 -0.68
C ILE A 79 17.37 11.98 -1.85
N GLU A 80 18.67 12.03 -2.14
CA GLU A 80 19.33 11.13 -3.07
C GLU A 80 19.92 10.00 -2.23
N ALA A 81 19.23 8.87 -2.20
CA ALA A 81 19.77 7.65 -1.60
C ALA A 81 20.54 6.88 -2.67
N GLU A 82 21.84 6.67 -2.46
CA GLU A 82 22.59 5.72 -3.27
C GLU A 82 22.21 4.33 -2.80
N GLN A 83 21.26 3.71 -3.50
CA GLN A 83 20.99 2.29 -3.33
C GLN A 83 22.22 1.56 -3.87
N VAL A 84 23.00 0.93 -3.00
CA VAL A 84 23.71 -0.29 -3.43
C VAL A 84 22.62 -1.16 -4.03
N ALA A 85 22.72 -1.45 -5.33
CA ALA A 85 21.92 -2.47 -5.96
C ALA A 85 22.22 -3.77 -5.22
N GLN A 86 21.44 -4.04 -4.16
CA GLN A 86 21.50 -5.30 -3.46
C GLN A 86 20.82 -6.29 -4.40
N ASP A 87 21.66 -7.09 -5.06
CA ASP A 87 21.28 -8.32 -5.74
C ASP A 87 20.11 -8.98 -5.00
N LEU A 88 18.99 -9.12 -5.70
CA LEU A 88 17.79 -9.90 -5.40
C LEU A 88 17.84 -10.76 -4.11
N ASN A 89 17.69 -10.13 -2.94
CA ASN A 89 17.20 -10.78 -1.72
C ASN A 89 16.55 -9.77 -0.79
N VAL A 90 15.58 -9.04 -1.33
CA VAL A 90 14.66 -8.24 -0.54
C VAL A 90 13.66 -9.19 0.12
N GLN A 91 14.00 -9.66 1.32
CA GLN A 91 13.01 -10.09 2.30
C GLN A 91 12.28 -8.83 2.81
N SER A 92 11.42 -8.25 1.97
CA SER A 92 10.51 -7.17 2.34
C SER A 92 9.43 -7.73 3.26
N LYS A 93 9.58 -7.42 4.55
CA LYS A 93 8.66 -7.82 5.62
C LYS A 93 7.21 -7.35 5.45
N ASP A 94 6.91 -6.47 4.49
CA ASP A 94 5.55 -5.93 4.26
C ASP A 94 5.11 -5.90 2.78
N GLN A 95 5.50 -6.90 2.00
CA GLN A 95 4.70 -7.33 0.85
C GLN A 95 4.75 -8.85 0.78
N LYS A 96 3.80 -9.51 1.44
CA LYS A 96 3.67 -10.96 1.38
C LYS A 96 3.14 -11.34 0.00
N THR A 97 4.01 -11.45 -0.99
CA THR A 97 3.69 -12.13 -2.25
C THR A 97 3.19 -13.53 -1.90
N PHE A 98 2.03 -13.90 -2.44
CA PHE A 98 1.48 -15.22 -2.19
C PHE A 98 2.46 -16.28 -2.73
N SER A 99 2.90 -17.20 -1.87
CA SER A 99 3.73 -18.34 -2.25
C SER A 99 2.93 -19.63 -2.07
N ALA A 100 2.84 -20.43 -3.13
CA ALA A 100 2.19 -21.73 -3.12
C ALA A 100 2.89 -22.73 -2.19
N GLU A 101 4.19 -22.54 -1.94
CA GLU A 101 4.96 -23.38 -1.01
C GLU A 101 4.41 -23.32 0.40
N ASP A 102 3.91 -22.15 0.83
CA ASP A 102 3.35 -21.97 2.17
C ASP A 102 2.07 -22.79 2.41
N LEU A 103 1.47 -23.33 1.36
CA LEU A 103 0.25 -24.13 1.45
C LEU A 103 0.56 -25.61 1.65
N LYS A 104 1.78 -26.08 1.35
CA LYS A 104 2.16 -27.49 1.50
C LYS A 104 2.02 -27.92 2.96
N GLY A 105 1.22 -28.95 3.23
CA GLY A 105 0.96 -29.47 4.57
C GLY A 105 0.04 -28.62 5.46
N ALA A 106 -0.44 -27.46 4.97
CA ALA A 106 -1.38 -26.63 5.69
C ALA A 106 -2.67 -27.40 6.01
N ARG A 107 -3.31 -27.11 7.15
CA ARG A 107 -4.66 -27.62 7.43
C ARG A 107 -5.62 -27.06 6.38
N ALA A 108 -6.48 -27.92 5.83
CA ALA A 108 -7.34 -27.57 4.70
C ALA A 108 -8.10 -26.26 4.93
N ALA A 109 -8.82 -26.14 6.06
CA ALA A 109 -9.58 -24.93 6.40
C ALA A 109 -8.72 -23.64 6.44
N GLY A 110 -7.49 -23.72 6.96
CA GLY A 110 -6.57 -22.59 7.01
C GLY A 110 -5.96 -22.27 5.64
N GLY A 111 -5.68 -23.30 4.84
CA GLY A 111 -5.21 -23.18 3.48
C GLY A 111 -6.25 -22.52 2.56
N GLU A 112 -7.51 -22.93 2.68
CA GLU A 112 -8.63 -22.38 1.89
C GLU A 112 -8.87 -20.91 2.24
N MET A 113 -8.87 -20.59 3.54
CA MET A 113 -8.97 -19.20 3.99
C MET A 113 -7.83 -18.35 3.45
N LYS A 114 -6.60 -18.87 3.44
CA LYS A 114 -5.44 -18.17 2.89
C LYS A 114 -5.56 -17.97 1.38
N LEU A 115 -6.02 -18.98 0.64
CA LEU A 115 -6.29 -18.89 -0.80
C LEU A 115 -7.33 -17.80 -1.08
N MET A 116 -8.49 -17.86 -0.42
CA MET A 116 -9.57 -16.89 -0.58
C MET A 116 -9.14 -15.47 -0.21
N ASN A 117 -8.46 -15.29 0.94
CA ASN A 117 -7.92 -13.98 1.35
C ASN A 117 -6.86 -13.44 0.39
N SER A 118 -6.22 -14.32 -0.38
CA SER A 118 -5.25 -13.96 -1.41
C SER A 118 -5.90 -13.83 -2.79
N GLY A 119 -7.23 -13.80 -2.89
CA GLY A 119 -7.97 -13.61 -4.15
C GLY A 119 -8.10 -14.84 -5.04
N PHE A 120 -7.74 -16.03 -4.56
CA PHE A 120 -7.97 -17.26 -5.31
C PHE A 120 -9.43 -17.70 -5.21
N VAL A 121 -9.96 -18.18 -6.33
CA VAL A 121 -11.29 -18.79 -6.44
C VAL A 121 -11.17 -20.23 -6.94
N PRO A 122 -11.96 -21.18 -6.43
CA PRO A 122 -11.96 -22.54 -6.94
C PRO A 122 -12.65 -22.57 -8.31
N VAL A 123 -12.01 -23.17 -9.31
CA VAL A 123 -12.57 -23.28 -10.67
C VAL A 123 -13.04 -24.69 -11.00
N GLU A 124 -12.42 -25.70 -10.40
CA GLU A 124 -12.80 -27.10 -10.62
C GLU A 124 -12.39 -27.96 -9.43
N THR A 125 -13.22 -28.95 -9.06
CA THR A 125 -12.87 -29.97 -8.07
C THR A 125 -13.06 -31.35 -8.67
N ARG A 126 -12.02 -32.19 -8.62
CA ARG A 126 -12.04 -33.59 -9.02
C ARG A 126 -11.49 -34.46 -7.89
N GLY A 127 -12.38 -35.25 -7.26
CA GLY A 127 -12.01 -36.08 -6.13
C GLY A 127 -11.46 -35.25 -4.96
N LEU A 128 -10.22 -35.52 -4.55
CA LEU A 128 -9.55 -34.80 -3.47
C LEU A 128 -8.80 -33.54 -3.92
N THR A 129 -8.81 -33.25 -5.22
CA THR A 129 -8.03 -32.17 -5.82
C THR A 129 -8.93 -31.04 -6.28
N THR A 130 -8.60 -29.81 -5.90
CA THR A 130 -9.27 -28.58 -6.34
C THR A 130 -8.28 -27.69 -7.08
N VAL A 131 -8.68 -27.21 -8.25
CA VAL A 131 -7.96 -26.18 -9.01
C VAL A 131 -8.45 -24.80 -8.58
N TRP A 132 -7.51 -23.91 -8.31
CA TRP A 132 -7.73 -22.55 -7.84
C TRP A 132 -7.10 -21.55 -8.81
N LYS A 133 -7.83 -20.50 -9.14
CA LYS A 133 -7.40 -19.43 -10.05
C LYS A 133 -7.34 -18.11 -9.32
N ASN A 134 -6.30 -17.33 -9.60
CA ASN A 134 -6.26 -15.91 -9.27
C ASN A 134 -5.94 -15.13 -10.56
N GLU A 135 -6.88 -14.27 -10.99
CA GLU A 135 -6.74 -13.51 -12.24
C GLU A 135 -5.77 -12.34 -12.11
N GLU A 136 -5.76 -11.66 -10.96
CA GLU A 136 -4.89 -10.52 -10.69
C GLU A 136 -3.41 -10.93 -10.66
N LEU A 137 -3.12 -12.08 -10.05
CA LEU A 137 -1.78 -12.66 -10.00
C LEU A 137 -1.43 -13.47 -11.26
N ASN A 138 -2.40 -13.70 -12.15
CA ASN A 138 -2.29 -14.62 -13.28
C ASN A 138 -1.74 -16.00 -12.87
N MET A 139 -2.28 -16.56 -11.78
CA MET A 139 -1.81 -17.80 -11.16
C MET A 139 -2.91 -18.87 -11.16
N CYS A 140 -2.47 -20.12 -11.34
CA CYS A 140 -3.31 -21.30 -11.27
C CYS A 140 -2.64 -22.35 -10.36
N LEU A 141 -3.40 -22.93 -9.42
CA LEU A 141 -2.90 -23.94 -8.49
C LEU A 141 -3.79 -25.19 -8.51
N SER A 142 -3.19 -26.37 -8.47
CA SER A 142 -3.87 -27.63 -8.17
C SER A 142 -3.52 -28.06 -6.75
N VAL A 143 -4.54 -28.22 -5.90
CA VAL A 143 -4.37 -28.52 -4.47
C VAL A 143 -5.09 -29.82 -4.14
N THR A 144 -4.33 -30.84 -3.72
CA THR A 144 -4.89 -32.12 -3.25
C THR A 144 -4.97 -32.10 -1.72
N THR A 145 -6.16 -32.40 -1.18
CA THR A 145 -6.41 -32.48 0.26
C THR A 145 -6.54 -33.92 0.71
N ALA A 146 -5.67 -34.37 1.61
CA ALA A 146 -5.74 -35.68 2.24
C ALA A 146 -5.53 -35.56 3.76
N ASN A 147 -6.26 -36.37 4.54
CA ASN A 147 -6.17 -36.37 6.00
C ASN A 147 -6.34 -34.96 6.63
N GLY A 148 -7.23 -34.15 6.06
CA GLY A 148 -7.52 -32.78 6.52
C GLY A 148 -6.41 -31.75 6.24
N ARG A 149 -5.42 -32.09 5.39
CA ARG A 149 -4.30 -31.23 5.04
C ARG A 149 -4.06 -31.23 3.54
N TYR A 150 -3.41 -30.18 3.06
CA TYR A 150 -2.93 -30.14 1.68
C TYR A 150 -1.73 -31.06 1.54
N SER A 151 -1.95 -32.24 0.94
CA SER A 151 -0.91 -33.23 0.68
C SER A 151 -0.07 -32.87 -0.53
N GLU A 152 -0.64 -32.11 -1.47
CA GLU A 152 0.04 -31.68 -2.69
C GLU A 152 -0.46 -30.30 -3.13
N VAL A 153 0.46 -29.45 -3.57
CA VAL A 153 0.18 -28.12 -4.12
C VAL A 153 1.09 -27.92 -5.33
N ILE A 154 0.50 -27.82 -6.51
CA ILE A 154 1.20 -27.68 -7.80
C ILE A 154 0.79 -26.36 -8.44
N THR A 155 1.75 -25.57 -8.86
CA THR A 155 1.49 -24.41 -9.73
C THR A 155 1.33 -24.88 -11.18
N LEU A 156 0.19 -24.56 -11.78
CA LEU A 156 -0.10 -24.87 -13.17
C LEU A 156 0.25 -23.67 -14.06
N SER A 157 0.34 -23.91 -15.38
CA SER A 157 0.39 -22.79 -16.32
C SER A 157 -0.92 -21.99 -16.25
N PRO A 158 -0.92 -20.67 -16.47
CA PRO A 158 -2.14 -19.86 -16.39
C PRO A 158 -3.25 -20.31 -17.37
N GLN A 159 -2.88 -20.98 -18.47
CA GLN A 159 -3.80 -21.53 -19.47
C GLN A 159 -4.37 -22.92 -19.09
N SER A 160 -3.95 -23.47 -17.96
CA SER A 160 -4.39 -24.78 -17.45
C SER A 160 -5.44 -24.69 -16.35
N CYS A 161 -5.80 -23.46 -15.99
CA CYS A 161 -7.12 -23.10 -15.49
C CYS A 161 -8.03 -22.87 -16.73
#